data_AF-A0A0L8G9T3-F1
#
_entry.id   AF-A0A0L8G9T3-F1
#
_cell.length_a   1.000
_cell.length_b   1.000
_cell.length_c   1.000
_cell.angle_alpha   90.00
_cell.angle_beta   90.00
_cell.angle_gamma   90.00
#
_symmetry.space_group_name_H-M   'P 1'
#
loop_
_entity.id
_entity.type
_entity.pdbx_description
1 polymer ?
#
loop_
_entity_poly.entity_id
_entity_poly.type
_entity_poly.pdbx_seq_one_letter_code
_entity_poly.pdbx_strand_id
1 'polypeptide(L)'
;MVHCILTIDLTYHVEEERSPGTYVADIAADSKLLDNVKPSDQHLITFSQFKRKVAQLFNITKTGKLYTAQTLDAEDLCTFNKECSRTMKVVVNKGTSVSKILKIKIVIEDINDHEPEFPMRNVNIEFDEDIGKGAKRSIPNAMDKDIGFQNSLMQYKLKSKSGEPFSLSVSKRADGISSLKIVLKESLDREIKDTYLLQVIAKDGGSPAKQGILNINISIIDVNDNPPEFSKPLYNVSIQSTHHKSKPIIVLSVTDADAGENGKITFHFSPKTSDLSKSYFQLNKTNGNIFLSKYTSLSKKKTYELFIEARDGGSPPFSSIATVLVNVINQHNNPPSIDIDYVNAINDNTATISENIKVGSFIAYVMVTDNDVGQNGEVSCDIKHDTFKLQSMGSKEYKIILNKPVDRETQGHYNIPVSCQDKGLPPLKSVKTLSIQVTDIND
;
A
#
# COMPACT_ATOMS: atom_id res chain seq x y z
N MET A 1 10.10 35.06 -85.47
CA MET A 1 10.91 35.63 -84.37
C MET A 1 10.24 35.23 -83.07
N VAL A 2 10.72 34.16 -82.44
CA VAL A 2 10.11 33.53 -81.26
C VAL A 2 10.26 34.49 -80.08
N HIS A 3 9.15 35.03 -79.57
CA HIS A 3 9.13 35.81 -78.33
C HIS A 3 9.49 34.88 -77.17
N CYS A 4 10.77 34.88 -76.80
CA CYS A 4 11.24 34.26 -75.58
C CYS A 4 10.72 35.09 -74.40
N ILE A 5 9.58 34.71 -73.84
CA ILE A 5 9.10 35.25 -72.57
C ILE A 5 9.99 34.64 -71.49
N LEU A 6 11.11 35.30 -71.18
CA LEU A 6 11.86 35.06 -69.96
C LEU A 6 10.94 35.40 -68.78
N THR A 7 10.24 34.41 -68.23
CA THR A 7 9.53 34.54 -66.95
C THR A 7 10.60 34.67 -65.86
N ILE A 8 10.69 35.86 -65.26
CA ILE A 8 11.50 36.05 -64.06
C ILE A 8 10.66 35.45 -62.93
N ASP A 9 11.08 34.30 -62.41
CA ASP A 9 10.45 33.68 -61.24
C ASP A 9 11.06 34.32 -59.99
N LEU A 10 10.38 35.33 -59.45
CA LEU A 10 10.74 35.96 -58.18
C LEU A 10 10.11 35.16 -57.04
N THR A 11 10.92 34.79 -56.05
CA THR A 11 10.46 34.12 -54.84
C THR A 11 10.77 35.01 -53.64
N TYR A 12 9.76 35.26 -52.82
CA TYR A 12 9.86 36.03 -51.59
C TYR A 12 9.40 35.21 -50.40
N HIS A 13 9.85 35.63 -49.23
CA HIS A 13 9.58 34.98 -47.96
C HIS A 13 8.90 35.99 -47.03
N VAL A 14 7.90 35.53 -46.28
CA VAL A 14 7.21 36.34 -45.29
C VAL A 14 6.80 35.43 -44.15
N GLU A 15 7.17 35.79 -42.92
CA GLU A 15 6.67 35.10 -41.74
C GLU A 15 5.16 35.31 -41.60
N GLU A 16 4.48 34.28 -41.12
CA GLU A 16 3.08 34.36 -40.72
C GLU A 16 2.87 35.22 -39.45
N GLU A 17 1.60 35.41 -39.06
CA GLU A 17 1.17 36.19 -37.89
C GLU A 17 1.63 37.65 -37.84
N ARG A 18 2.26 38.13 -38.91
CA ARG A 18 2.61 39.54 -39.10
C ARG A 18 1.35 40.36 -39.35
N SER A 19 1.30 41.57 -38.79
CA SER A 19 0.16 42.46 -38.93
C SER A 19 -0.12 42.80 -40.42
N PRO A 20 -1.39 43.06 -40.79
CA PRO A 20 -1.74 43.51 -42.14
C PRO A 20 -0.95 44.77 -42.53
N GLY A 21 -0.54 44.87 -43.80
CA GLY A 21 0.30 45.97 -44.29
C GLY A 21 1.80 45.79 -44.04
N THR A 22 2.24 44.59 -43.66
CA THR A 22 3.66 44.27 -43.50
C THR A 22 4.34 44.25 -44.86
N TYR A 23 5.49 44.92 -44.96
CA TYR A 23 6.30 44.96 -46.19
C TYR A 23 6.91 43.59 -46.47
N VAL A 24 6.79 43.12 -47.73
CA VAL A 24 7.31 41.82 -48.17
C VAL A 24 8.53 42.01 -49.08
N ALA A 25 8.40 42.81 -50.14
CA ALA A 25 9.44 42.93 -51.17
C ALA A 25 9.29 44.16 -52.08
N ASP A 26 10.35 44.49 -52.81
CA ASP A 26 10.34 45.49 -53.88
C ASP A 26 10.54 44.82 -55.25
N ILE A 27 9.42 44.46 -55.88
CA ILE A 27 9.43 43.76 -57.17
C ILE A 27 10.02 44.65 -58.27
N ALA A 28 9.86 45.97 -58.16
CA ALA A 28 10.40 46.88 -59.16
C ALA A 28 11.94 46.86 -59.16
N ALA A 29 12.54 46.88 -57.98
CA ALA A 29 13.98 46.77 -57.80
C ALA A 29 14.50 45.38 -58.22
N ASP A 30 13.88 44.31 -57.72
CA ASP A 30 14.39 42.93 -57.90
C ASP A 30 14.24 42.41 -59.32
N SER A 31 13.20 42.87 -60.04
CA SER A 31 12.95 42.46 -61.43
C SER A 31 13.91 43.10 -62.43
N LYS A 32 14.71 44.10 -62.03
CA LYS A 32 15.64 44.87 -62.89
C LYS A 32 14.97 45.50 -64.12
N LEU A 33 13.64 45.65 -64.08
CA LEU A 33 12.87 46.20 -65.21
C LEU A 33 13.11 47.70 -65.40
N LEU A 34 13.65 48.37 -64.37
CA LEU A 34 13.96 49.81 -64.40
C LEU A 34 15.39 50.10 -64.85
N ASP A 35 16.30 49.11 -64.82
CA ASP A 35 17.75 49.30 -65.06
C ASP A 35 18.07 49.83 -66.46
N ASN A 36 17.26 49.45 -67.46
CA ASN A 36 17.43 49.86 -68.86
C ASN A 36 16.46 50.98 -69.29
N VAL A 37 15.75 51.60 -68.34
CA VAL A 37 14.79 52.68 -68.61
C VAL A 37 15.40 54.01 -68.20
N LYS A 38 15.38 54.99 -69.11
CA LYS A 38 15.86 56.35 -68.82
C LYS A 38 15.15 56.90 -67.57
N PRO A 39 15.84 57.64 -66.67
CA PRO A 39 15.23 58.19 -65.46
C PRO A 39 13.97 59.01 -65.73
N SER A 40 13.91 59.72 -66.86
CA SER A 40 12.74 60.47 -67.31
C SER A 40 11.52 59.60 -67.57
N ASP A 41 11.69 58.32 -67.92
CA ASP A 41 10.64 57.43 -68.42
C ASP A 41 10.23 56.37 -67.38
N GLN A 42 10.94 56.29 -66.25
CA GLN A 42 10.66 55.31 -65.20
C GLN A 42 9.27 55.48 -64.58
N HIS A 43 8.74 56.71 -64.54
CA HIS A 43 7.38 57.00 -64.05
C HIS A 43 6.27 56.38 -64.92
N LEU A 44 6.58 55.97 -66.15
CA LEU A 44 5.64 55.29 -67.04
C LEU A 44 5.49 53.81 -66.68
N ILE A 45 6.43 53.24 -65.91
CA ILE A 45 6.37 51.85 -65.48
C ILE A 45 5.56 51.76 -64.19
N THR A 46 4.42 51.07 -64.24
CA THR A 46 3.56 50.89 -63.07
C THR A 46 3.20 49.43 -62.87
N PHE A 47 2.99 49.06 -61.61
CA PHE A 47 2.67 47.71 -61.20
C PHE A 47 1.22 47.62 -60.73
N SER A 48 0.57 46.50 -61.04
CA SER A 48 -0.79 46.22 -60.61
C SER A 48 -1.03 44.73 -60.49
N GLN A 49 -2.05 44.33 -59.73
CA GLN A 49 -2.47 42.94 -59.61
C GLN A 49 -3.88 42.75 -60.17
N PHE A 50 -4.18 41.53 -60.63
CA PHE A 50 -5.51 41.19 -61.10
C PHE A 50 -6.51 41.27 -59.93
N LYS A 51 -7.61 42.01 -60.12
CA LYS A 51 -8.72 42.01 -59.14
C LYS A 51 -9.38 40.63 -59.13
N ARG A 52 -9.51 40.02 -57.96
CA ARG A 52 -10.24 38.76 -57.75
C ARG A 52 -11.47 39.02 -56.89
N LYS A 53 -12.50 38.16 -57.03
CA LYS A 53 -13.71 38.20 -56.19
C LYS A 53 -13.46 37.77 -54.74
N VAL A 54 -12.37 37.05 -54.49
CA VAL A 54 -11.96 36.57 -53.16
C VAL A 54 -10.99 37.59 -52.55
N ALA A 55 -11.04 37.73 -51.22
CA ALA A 55 -10.06 38.48 -50.45
C ALA A 55 -8.63 38.09 -50.87
N GLN A 56 -7.79 39.10 -51.10
CA GLN A 56 -6.43 38.90 -51.57
C GLN A 56 -5.51 38.90 -50.35
N LEU A 57 -4.58 37.95 -50.30
CA LEU A 57 -3.61 37.84 -49.19
C LEU A 57 -2.52 38.93 -49.25
N PHE A 58 -2.27 39.47 -50.43
CA PHE A 58 -1.21 40.43 -50.71
C PHE A 58 -1.71 41.58 -51.58
N ASN A 59 -1.11 42.75 -51.40
CA ASN A 59 -1.36 43.96 -52.18
C ASN A 59 -0.05 44.54 -52.73
N ILE A 60 -0.07 44.91 -54.01
CA ILE A 60 1.04 45.61 -54.67
C ILE A 60 0.69 47.08 -54.90
N THR A 61 1.65 47.95 -54.58
CA THR A 61 1.59 49.38 -54.87
C THR A 61 1.91 49.66 -56.34
N LYS A 62 1.53 50.84 -56.84
CA LYS A 62 1.87 51.27 -58.21
C LYS A 62 3.38 51.33 -58.46
N THR A 63 4.17 51.50 -57.42
CA THR A 63 5.64 51.54 -57.45
C THR A 63 6.29 50.15 -57.42
N GLY A 64 5.51 49.07 -57.31
CA GLY A 64 6.04 47.70 -57.30
C GLY A 64 6.40 47.13 -55.93
N LYS A 65 6.11 47.85 -54.84
CA LYS A 65 6.28 47.33 -53.47
C LYS A 65 5.12 46.44 -53.07
N LEU A 66 5.43 45.29 -52.50
CA LEU A 66 4.51 44.24 -52.07
C LEU A 66 4.30 44.28 -50.55
N TYR A 67 3.04 44.19 -50.12
CA TYR A 67 2.63 44.16 -48.72
C TYR A 67 1.61 43.05 -48.46
N THR A 68 1.54 42.56 -47.22
CA THR A 68 0.43 41.72 -46.77
C THR A 68 -0.87 42.53 -46.72
N ALA A 69 -1.99 41.93 -47.08
CA ALA A 69 -3.30 42.57 -47.05
C ALA A 69 -4.13 42.16 -45.82
N GLN A 70 -3.77 41.05 -45.20
CA GLN A 70 -4.34 40.49 -43.98
C GLN A 70 -3.25 39.74 -43.21
N THR A 71 -3.55 39.33 -41.99
CA THR A 71 -2.72 38.35 -41.26
C THR A 71 -2.73 37.03 -42.03
N LEU A 72 -1.56 36.40 -42.10
CA LEU A 72 -1.39 35.09 -42.70
C LEU A 72 -1.26 34.11 -41.54
N ASP A 73 -2.06 33.06 -41.56
CA ASP A 73 -2.01 31.92 -40.63
C ASP A 73 -1.71 30.70 -41.52
N ALA A 74 -0.54 30.12 -41.37
CA ALA A 74 -0.04 29.05 -42.21
C ALA A 74 -0.80 27.74 -41.93
N GLU A 75 -1.22 27.50 -40.70
CA GLU A 75 -2.02 26.35 -40.27
C GLU A 75 -3.39 26.33 -40.96
N ASP A 76 -4.02 27.51 -41.12
CA ASP A 76 -5.29 27.67 -41.82
C ASP A 76 -5.13 27.66 -43.36
N LEU A 77 -4.02 28.21 -43.85
CA LEU A 77 -3.81 28.38 -45.29
C LEU A 77 -3.24 27.14 -45.95
N CYS A 78 -2.43 26.36 -45.27
CA CYS A 78 -1.59 25.33 -45.89
C CYS A 78 -1.92 23.93 -45.38
N THR A 79 -1.25 22.94 -45.96
CA THR A 79 -1.42 21.54 -45.55
C THR A 79 -0.09 21.03 -45.07
N PHE A 80 -0.11 20.28 -43.98
CA PHE A 80 1.06 19.67 -43.36
C PHE A 80 1.98 18.98 -44.38
N ASN A 81 3.31 19.13 -44.18
CA ASN A 81 4.38 18.56 -45.02
C ASN A 81 4.41 19.03 -46.50
N LYS A 82 3.85 20.21 -46.80
CA LYS A 82 4.06 20.89 -48.09
C LYS A 82 4.58 22.30 -47.87
N GLU A 83 5.42 22.76 -48.79
CA GLU A 83 5.89 24.15 -48.79
C GLU A 83 4.68 25.10 -48.87
N CYS A 84 4.48 25.88 -47.81
CA CYS A 84 3.39 26.84 -47.74
C CYS A 84 3.70 28.02 -48.65
N SER A 85 3.22 27.96 -49.88
CA SER A 85 3.47 29.03 -50.85
C SER A 85 2.21 29.47 -51.58
N ARG A 86 2.24 30.74 -51.99
CA ARG A 86 1.20 31.40 -52.77
C ARG A 86 1.82 32.00 -54.01
N THR A 87 1.12 31.83 -55.13
CA THR A 87 1.53 32.43 -56.40
C THR A 87 0.62 33.59 -56.75
N MET A 88 1.23 34.76 -56.96
CA MET A 88 0.57 35.96 -57.45
C MET A 88 1.06 36.30 -58.86
N LYS A 89 0.16 36.82 -59.71
CA LYS A 89 0.52 37.38 -61.02
C LYS A 89 0.49 38.90 -60.95
N VAL A 90 1.63 39.52 -61.23
CA VAL A 90 1.80 40.98 -61.23
C VAL A 90 1.88 41.48 -62.66
N VAL A 91 1.04 42.44 -63.00
CA VAL A 91 1.00 43.09 -64.31
C VAL A 91 1.88 44.33 -64.28
N VAL A 92 2.86 44.36 -65.17
CA VAL A 92 3.74 45.50 -65.41
C VAL A 92 3.21 46.26 -66.61
N ASN A 93 2.84 47.52 -66.41
CA ASN A 93 2.35 48.42 -67.45
C ASN A 93 3.45 49.41 -67.83
N LYS A 94 3.52 49.77 -69.11
CA LYS A 94 4.32 50.88 -69.63
C LYS A 94 3.35 51.89 -70.27
N GLY A 95 3.05 52.97 -69.55
CA GLY A 95 1.97 53.87 -69.91
C GLY A 95 0.61 53.15 -69.84
N THR A 96 -0.11 53.08 -70.96
CA THR A 96 -1.43 52.42 -71.06
C THR A 96 -1.35 50.96 -71.53
N SER A 97 -0.18 50.49 -71.93
CA SER A 97 0.00 49.14 -72.49
C SER A 97 0.56 48.18 -71.44
N VAL A 98 0.03 46.95 -71.41
CA VAL A 98 0.61 45.85 -70.63
C VAL A 98 1.94 45.45 -71.27
N SER A 99 3.03 45.58 -70.52
CA SER A 99 4.37 45.23 -70.98
C SER A 99 4.72 43.78 -70.67
N LYS A 100 4.44 43.31 -69.45
CA LYS A 100 4.83 41.96 -68.99
C LYS A 100 3.95 41.51 -67.82
N ILE A 101 3.81 40.21 -67.65
CA ILE A 101 3.22 39.60 -66.46
C ILE A 101 4.32 38.82 -65.74
N LEU A 102 4.56 39.16 -64.48
CA LEU A 102 5.49 38.45 -63.59
C LEU A 102 4.72 37.45 -62.74
N LYS A 103 5.31 36.27 -62.55
CA LYS A 103 4.80 35.24 -61.64
C LYS A 103 5.65 35.31 -60.37
N ILE A 104 5.01 35.72 -59.29
CA ILE A 104 5.67 35.91 -57.99
C ILE A 104 5.26 34.75 -57.09
N LYS A 105 6.23 33.99 -56.61
CA LYS A 105 6.05 32.98 -55.56
C LYS A 105 6.32 33.65 -54.22
N ILE A 106 5.43 33.46 -53.26
CA ILE A 106 5.58 33.96 -51.89
C ILE A 106 5.50 32.74 -51.00
N VAL A 107 6.60 32.42 -50.34
CA VAL A 107 6.69 31.39 -49.31
C VAL A 107 6.28 32.03 -47.99
N ILE A 108 5.27 31.45 -47.35
CA ILE A 108 4.86 31.82 -46.00
C ILE A 108 5.71 30.97 -45.07
N GLU A 109 6.53 31.63 -44.27
CA GLU A 109 7.41 30.99 -43.31
C GLU A 109 6.65 30.75 -42.02
N ASP A 110 6.63 29.47 -41.64
CA ASP A 110 6.03 28.96 -40.42
C ASP A 110 6.80 29.42 -39.19
N ILE A 111 6.09 29.89 -38.17
CA ILE A 111 6.64 30.23 -36.86
C ILE A 111 6.18 29.18 -35.84
N ASN A 112 6.96 28.97 -34.77
CA ASN A 112 6.50 28.12 -33.68
C ASN A 112 5.49 28.93 -32.83
N ASP A 113 4.22 28.95 -33.20
CA ASP A 113 3.13 29.60 -32.47
C ASP A 113 2.14 28.60 -31.84
N HIS A 114 2.12 27.34 -32.27
CA HIS A 114 1.43 26.24 -31.57
C HIS A 114 2.37 25.49 -30.62
N GLU A 115 1.80 24.66 -29.74
CA GLU A 115 2.60 23.81 -28.85
C GLU A 115 2.10 22.37 -28.91
N PRO A 116 2.95 21.37 -28.59
CA PRO A 116 2.53 19.98 -28.59
C PRO A 116 1.38 19.75 -27.61
N GLU A 117 0.23 19.29 -28.11
CA GLU A 117 -0.95 19.03 -27.29
C GLU A 117 -1.29 17.54 -27.26
N PHE A 118 -1.44 16.98 -26.06
CA PHE A 118 -2.02 15.66 -25.89
C PHE A 118 -3.55 15.76 -25.91
N PRO A 119 -4.27 14.76 -26.46
CA PRO A 119 -5.73 14.76 -26.50
C PRO A 119 -6.38 14.75 -25.09
N MET A 120 -5.60 14.45 -24.06
CA MET A 120 -6.01 14.48 -22.66
C MET A 120 -4.83 14.84 -21.76
N ARG A 121 -5.12 15.44 -20.60
CA ARG A 121 -4.09 15.84 -19.62
C ARG A 121 -3.67 14.72 -18.68
N ASN A 122 -4.57 13.77 -18.42
CA ASN A 122 -4.35 12.64 -17.51
C ASN A 122 -4.81 11.36 -18.18
N VAL A 123 -4.05 10.29 -18.01
CA VAL A 123 -4.44 8.93 -18.41
C VAL A 123 -4.19 7.97 -17.25
N ASN A 124 -5.13 7.06 -17.03
CA ASN A 124 -4.98 5.98 -16.07
C ASN A 124 -4.61 4.70 -16.84
N ILE A 125 -3.59 3.99 -16.39
CA ILE A 125 -3.19 2.70 -16.94
C ILE A 125 -2.96 1.70 -15.81
N GLU A 126 -3.19 0.43 -16.11
CA GLU A 126 -3.14 -0.65 -15.12
C GLU A 126 -2.07 -1.68 -15.51
N PHE A 127 -1.34 -2.15 -14.51
CA PHE A 127 -0.42 -3.27 -14.60
C PHE A 127 -0.74 -4.26 -13.48
N ASP A 128 -0.94 -5.53 -13.81
CA ASP A 128 -0.98 -6.60 -12.83
C ASP A 128 0.40 -6.72 -12.17
N GLU A 129 0.48 -7.03 -10.87
CA GLU A 129 1.79 -7.09 -10.20
C GLU A 129 2.67 -8.26 -10.64
N ASP A 130 2.03 -9.38 -11.03
CA ASP A 130 2.71 -10.56 -11.56
C ASP A 130 3.18 -10.37 -13.02
N ILE A 131 2.89 -9.21 -13.62
CA ILE A 131 3.17 -8.98 -15.02
C ILE A 131 4.67 -8.95 -15.28
N GLY A 132 5.09 -9.76 -16.26
CA GLY A 132 6.50 -9.91 -16.59
C GLY A 132 7.18 -8.61 -17.04
N LYS A 133 8.48 -8.52 -16.74
CA LYS A 133 9.34 -7.43 -17.23
C LYS A 133 9.24 -7.29 -18.74
N GLY A 134 9.19 -6.05 -19.23
CA GLY A 134 9.03 -5.72 -20.64
C GLY A 134 7.57 -5.59 -21.09
N ALA A 135 6.60 -5.82 -20.21
CA ALA A 135 5.20 -5.48 -20.45
C ALA A 135 5.02 -4.02 -20.85
N LYS A 136 4.05 -3.76 -21.73
CA LYS A 136 3.85 -2.44 -22.35
C LYS A 136 2.40 -2.01 -22.28
N ARG A 137 2.17 -0.73 -22.01
CA ARG A 137 0.86 -0.07 -22.15
C ARG A 137 0.99 1.12 -23.08
N SER A 138 0.10 1.21 -24.07
CA SER A 138 0.10 2.31 -25.04
C SER A 138 -0.51 3.56 -24.40
N ILE A 139 0.06 4.72 -24.74
CA ILE A 139 -0.45 6.03 -24.31
C ILE A 139 -0.69 6.91 -25.54
N PRO A 140 -1.59 7.93 -25.46
CA PRO A 140 -1.83 8.83 -26.57
C PRO A 140 -0.57 9.62 -26.94
N ASN A 141 -0.47 9.99 -28.22
CA ASN A 141 0.58 10.89 -28.70
C ASN A 141 0.17 12.34 -28.51
N ALA A 142 1.16 13.24 -28.48
CA ALA A 142 0.91 14.66 -28.68
C ALA A 142 0.83 14.96 -30.18
N MET A 143 0.10 16.01 -30.52
CA MET A 143 0.04 16.60 -31.85
C MET A 143 0.42 18.07 -31.76
N ASP A 144 1.29 18.51 -32.65
CA ASP A 144 1.58 19.91 -32.87
C ASP A 144 0.91 20.35 -34.17
N LYS A 145 0.37 21.56 -34.19
CA LYS A 145 -0.37 22.08 -35.35
C LYS A 145 0.54 22.79 -36.34
N ASP A 146 1.70 23.28 -35.90
CA ASP A 146 2.68 23.94 -36.77
C ASP A 146 2.91 23.09 -38.04
N ILE A 147 2.87 23.72 -39.20
CA ILE A 147 3.05 23.02 -40.48
C ILE A 147 4.52 22.81 -40.83
N GLY A 148 5.41 23.59 -40.23
CA GLY A 148 6.85 23.53 -40.43
C GLY A 148 7.44 22.30 -39.76
N PHE A 149 8.13 21.45 -40.54
CA PHE A 149 8.66 20.16 -40.04
C PHE A 149 9.51 20.29 -38.77
N GLN A 150 10.26 21.37 -38.60
CA GLN A 150 11.09 21.57 -37.41
C GLN A 150 10.26 21.99 -36.20
N ASN A 151 9.29 22.88 -36.39
CA ASN A 151 8.40 23.36 -35.34
C ASN A 151 7.41 22.27 -34.93
N SER A 152 7.04 21.37 -35.84
CA SER A 152 6.21 20.20 -35.55
C SER A 152 7.00 18.93 -35.16
N LEU A 153 8.32 18.99 -34.93
CA LEU A 153 9.12 17.79 -34.66
C LEU A 153 9.12 17.44 -33.16
N MET A 154 8.29 16.49 -32.76
CA MET A 154 8.21 16.09 -31.35
C MET A 154 9.35 15.17 -30.90
N GLN A 155 9.97 15.53 -29.78
CA GLN A 155 10.81 14.66 -28.95
C GLN A 155 10.09 14.36 -27.64
N TYR A 156 10.05 13.08 -27.26
CA TYR A 156 9.35 12.64 -26.05
C TYR A 156 10.33 12.23 -24.95
N LYS A 157 10.01 12.61 -23.72
CA LYS A 157 10.78 12.24 -22.52
C LYS A 157 9.86 11.83 -21.38
N LEU A 158 10.21 10.75 -20.70
CA LEU A 158 9.59 10.39 -19.43
C LEU A 158 10.26 11.16 -18.30
N LYS A 159 9.44 11.77 -17.44
CA LYS A 159 9.84 12.32 -16.16
C LYS A 159 9.18 11.46 -15.08
N SER A 160 10.03 10.73 -14.36
CA SER A 160 9.69 9.83 -13.25
C SER A 160 10.61 10.11 -12.06
N LYS A 161 10.26 9.63 -10.88
CA LYS A 161 11.16 9.69 -9.72
C LYS A 161 12.31 8.70 -9.91
N SER A 162 13.45 8.99 -9.29
CA SER A 162 14.63 8.10 -9.36
C SER A 162 14.29 6.73 -8.78
N GLY A 163 14.63 5.66 -9.50
CA GLY A 163 14.36 4.28 -9.09
C GLY A 163 12.98 3.73 -9.47
N GLU A 164 12.12 4.50 -10.13
CA GLU A 164 10.82 3.96 -10.57
C GLU A 164 10.96 2.95 -11.72
N PRO A 165 10.16 1.87 -11.75
CA PRO A 165 10.38 0.71 -12.62
C PRO A 165 9.86 0.91 -14.05
N PHE A 166 9.66 2.14 -14.49
CA PHE A 166 9.01 2.47 -15.77
C PHE A 166 9.93 3.24 -16.70
N SER A 167 9.77 2.99 -17.99
CA SER A 167 10.47 3.71 -19.06
C SER A 167 9.53 4.01 -20.23
N LEU A 168 9.89 4.99 -21.05
CA LEU A 168 9.14 5.32 -22.25
C LEU A 168 9.80 4.69 -23.48
N SER A 169 9.03 3.93 -24.24
CA SER A 169 9.40 3.45 -25.57
C SER A 169 8.72 4.32 -26.62
N VAL A 170 9.53 4.90 -27.49
CA VAL A 170 9.08 5.74 -28.62
C VAL A 170 9.47 5.02 -29.91
N SER A 171 8.50 4.75 -30.78
CA SER A 171 8.76 4.19 -32.11
C SER A 171 7.98 4.94 -33.18
N LYS A 172 8.58 5.26 -34.32
CA LYS A 172 7.86 5.86 -35.45
C LYS A 172 7.07 4.80 -36.22
N ARG A 173 5.83 5.10 -36.55
CA ARG A 173 4.97 4.31 -37.44
C ARG A 173 5.24 4.68 -38.91
N ALA A 174 4.68 3.90 -39.83
CA ALA A 174 4.86 4.10 -41.28
C ALA A 174 4.23 5.41 -41.80
N ASP A 175 3.21 5.92 -41.12
CA ASP A 175 2.58 7.22 -41.38
C ASP A 175 3.38 8.41 -40.82
N GLY A 176 4.53 8.15 -40.18
CA GLY A 176 5.36 9.17 -39.53
C GLY A 176 4.93 9.53 -38.11
N ILE A 177 3.77 9.04 -37.65
CA ILE A 177 3.25 9.31 -36.31
C ILE A 177 4.04 8.48 -35.28
N SER A 178 4.36 9.07 -34.14
CA SER A 178 5.00 8.34 -33.05
C SER A 178 4.05 7.30 -32.44
N SER A 179 4.61 6.30 -31.77
CA SER A 179 3.87 5.32 -30.98
C SER A 179 4.53 5.27 -29.62
N LEU A 180 3.81 5.75 -28.61
CA LEU A 180 4.31 5.83 -27.25
C LEU A 180 3.78 4.67 -26.41
N LYS A 181 4.70 4.02 -25.70
CA LYS A 181 4.37 2.95 -24.76
C LYS A 181 5.15 3.13 -23.47
N ILE A 182 4.48 3.02 -22.34
CA ILE A 182 5.12 2.83 -21.04
C ILE A 182 5.53 1.37 -20.93
N VAL A 183 6.79 1.13 -20.61
CA VAL A 183 7.40 -0.19 -20.52
C VAL A 183 7.87 -0.45 -19.10
N LEU A 184 7.42 -1.56 -18.54
CA LEU A 184 7.85 -2.06 -17.25
C LEU A 184 9.27 -2.63 -17.33
N LYS A 185 10.16 -2.23 -16.42
CA LYS A 185 11.58 -2.62 -16.39
C LYS A 185 11.90 -3.57 -15.26
N GLU A 186 11.27 -3.41 -14.12
CA GLU A 186 11.44 -4.28 -12.95
C GLU A 186 10.11 -4.93 -12.57
N SER A 187 10.15 -5.94 -11.71
CA SER A 187 8.93 -6.56 -11.18
C SER A 187 8.15 -5.53 -10.33
N LEU A 188 6.85 -5.73 -10.28
CA LEU A 188 5.94 -4.97 -9.44
C LEU A 188 5.58 -5.81 -8.21
N ASP A 189 5.13 -5.13 -7.17
CA ASP A 189 4.67 -5.70 -5.92
C ASP A 189 3.72 -4.64 -5.32
N ARG A 190 2.43 -4.97 -5.28
CA ARG A 190 1.36 -4.05 -4.88
C ARG A 190 1.39 -3.84 -3.37
N GLU A 191 1.74 -4.85 -2.58
CA GLU A 191 1.90 -4.78 -1.13
C GLU A 191 3.00 -3.79 -0.73
N ILE A 192 4.04 -3.63 -1.55
CA ILE A 192 5.07 -2.61 -1.39
C ILE A 192 4.60 -1.25 -1.91
N LYS A 193 4.07 -1.19 -3.14
CA LYS A 193 3.63 0.07 -3.76
C LYS A 193 2.59 -0.14 -4.86
N ASP A 194 1.38 0.30 -4.57
CA ASP A 194 0.18 0.14 -5.41
C ASP A 194 0.01 1.19 -6.53
N THR A 195 0.73 2.31 -6.48
CA THR A 195 0.47 3.44 -7.38
C THR A 195 1.72 4.22 -7.79
N TYR A 196 1.75 4.68 -9.04
CA TYR A 196 2.83 5.51 -9.59
C TYR A 196 2.26 6.70 -10.36
N LEU A 197 2.92 7.85 -10.24
CA LEU A 197 2.58 9.07 -10.97
C LEU A 197 3.76 9.47 -11.85
N LEU A 198 3.59 9.35 -13.16
CA LEU A 198 4.60 9.69 -14.16
C LEU A 198 4.14 10.89 -14.99
N GLN A 199 5.09 11.57 -15.64
CA GLN A 199 4.80 12.60 -16.63
C GLN A 199 5.53 12.30 -17.93
N VAL A 200 4.82 12.31 -19.05
CA VAL A 200 5.43 12.30 -20.38
C VAL A 200 5.40 13.71 -20.94
N ILE A 201 6.58 14.20 -21.31
CA ILE A 201 6.78 15.53 -21.88
C ILE A 201 7.01 15.36 -23.38
N ALA A 202 6.18 15.99 -24.19
CA ALA A 202 6.40 16.17 -25.62
C ALA A 202 6.99 17.56 -25.83
N LYS A 203 8.15 17.65 -26.47
CA LYS A 203 8.83 18.92 -26.75
C LYS A 203 8.99 19.07 -28.25
N ASP A 204 8.63 20.23 -28.79
CA ASP A 204 8.82 20.54 -30.20
C ASP A 204 10.30 20.86 -30.55
N GLY A 205 10.57 21.07 -31.84
CA GLY A 205 11.88 21.45 -32.35
C GLY A 205 12.05 22.95 -32.63
N GLY A 206 11.07 23.78 -32.30
CA GLY A 206 11.12 25.21 -32.59
C GLY A 206 12.04 26.00 -31.65
N SER A 207 12.17 27.30 -31.89
CA SER A 207 13.01 28.20 -31.09
C SER A 207 12.27 29.51 -30.78
N PRO A 208 11.82 29.73 -29.53
CA PRO A 208 11.98 28.86 -28.37
C PRO A 208 11.16 27.58 -28.52
N ALA A 209 11.65 26.49 -27.93
CA ALA A 209 10.92 25.22 -27.97
C ALA A 209 9.80 25.21 -26.92
N LYS A 210 8.61 24.75 -27.29
CA LYS A 210 7.46 24.58 -26.39
C LYS A 210 7.23 23.11 -26.06
N GLN A 211 6.34 22.86 -25.10
CA GLN A 211 6.14 21.52 -24.57
C GLN A 211 4.71 21.24 -24.10
N GLY A 212 4.24 20.03 -24.41
CA GLY A 212 3.04 19.42 -23.85
C GLY A 212 3.37 18.44 -22.74
N ILE A 213 2.46 18.29 -21.77
CA ILE A 213 2.63 17.36 -20.65
C ILE A 213 1.39 16.45 -20.54
N LEU A 214 1.64 15.14 -20.47
CA LEU A 214 0.66 14.11 -20.13
C LEU A 214 1.00 13.52 -18.77
N ASN A 215 0.09 13.61 -17.80
CA ASN A 215 0.21 12.90 -16.53
C ASN A 215 -0.31 11.48 -16.68
N ILE A 216 0.41 10.51 -16.13
CA ILE A 216 0.07 9.10 -16.18
C ILE A 216 -0.07 8.60 -14.75
N ASN A 217 -1.28 8.19 -14.39
CA ASN A 217 -1.54 7.47 -13.15
C ASN A 217 -1.48 5.97 -13.45
N ILE A 218 -0.55 5.29 -12.81
CA ILE A 218 -0.45 3.84 -12.90
C ILE A 218 -0.98 3.23 -11.61
N SER A 219 -1.99 2.38 -11.72
CA SER A 219 -2.45 1.52 -10.63
C SER A 219 -1.95 0.10 -10.83
N ILE A 220 -1.43 -0.49 -9.77
CA ILE A 220 -1.03 -1.88 -9.75
C ILE A 220 -2.24 -2.71 -9.34
N ILE A 221 -2.61 -3.68 -10.19
CA ILE A 221 -3.72 -4.58 -9.96
C ILE A 221 -3.22 -5.76 -9.15
N ASP A 222 -3.95 -6.04 -8.09
CA ASP A 222 -3.72 -7.10 -7.12
C ASP A 222 -3.86 -8.49 -7.78
N VAL A 223 -2.90 -9.36 -7.50
CA VAL A 223 -2.86 -10.77 -7.86
C VAL A 223 -2.76 -11.56 -6.56
N ASN A 224 -3.48 -12.67 -6.45
CA ASN A 224 -3.48 -13.49 -5.24
C ASN A 224 -2.14 -14.24 -5.08
N ASP A 225 -1.12 -13.59 -4.53
CA ASP A 225 0.23 -14.13 -4.34
C ASP A 225 0.65 -14.25 -2.87
N ASN A 226 -0.13 -13.70 -1.93
CA ASN A 226 0.10 -13.85 -0.49
C ASN A 226 -0.94 -14.80 0.14
N PRO A 227 -0.52 -15.95 0.72
CA PRO A 227 -1.45 -16.82 1.42
C PRO A 227 -1.86 -16.25 2.79
N PRO A 228 -3.05 -16.62 3.32
CA PRO A 228 -3.42 -16.27 4.68
C PRO A 228 -2.37 -16.75 5.69
N GLU A 229 -1.98 -15.94 6.66
CA GLU A 229 -0.97 -16.26 7.67
C GLU A 229 -1.54 -16.19 9.09
N PHE A 230 -1.44 -17.29 9.84
CA PHE A 230 -1.75 -17.30 11.27
C PHE A 230 -0.61 -16.68 12.07
N SER A 231 -0.93 -15.84 13.06
CA SER A 231 0.07 -15.25 13.97
C SER A 231 0.91 -16.27 14.75
N LYS A 232 0.40 -17.49 14.92
CA LYS A 232 1.06 -18.62 15.58
C LYS A 232 0.70 -19.93 14.87
N PRO A 233 1.64 -20.88 14.75
CA PRO A 233 1.34 -22.22 14.22
C PRO A 233 0.56 -23.08 15.23
N LEU A 234 0.65 -22.74 16.53
CA LEU A 234 0.00 -23.45 17.63
C LEU A 234 -0.65 -22.47 18.61
N TYR A 235 -1.93 -22.69 18.88
CA TYR A 235 -2.69 -21.99 19.91
C TYR A 235 -3.06 -22.98 21.02
N ASN A 236 -2.65 -22.68 22.26
CA ASN A 236 -2.96 -23.52 23.41
C ASN A 236 -3.89 -22.76 24.36
N VAL A 237 -5.07 -23.31 24.61
CA VAL A 237 -6.11 -22.69 25.43
C VAL A 237 -6.66 -23.70 26.43
N SER A 238 -6.93 -23.23 27.65
CA SER A 238 -7.56 -24.04 28.69
C SER A 238 -8.95 -23.50 28.99
N ILE A 239 -9.94 -24.39 29.02
CA ILE A 239 -11.33 -24.06 29.33
C ILE A 239 -11.84 -24.97 30.45
N GLN A 240 -12.77 -24.45 31.24
CA GLN A 240 -13.47 -25.27 32.23
C GLN A 240 -14.45 -26.21 31.53
N SER A 241 -14.73 -27.36 32.15
CA SER A 241 -15.80 -28.27 31.69
C SER A 241 -17.19 -27.63 31.68
N THR A 242 -17.36 -26.52 32.41
CA THR A 242 -18.57 -25.67 32.49
C THR A 242 -18.54 -24.44 31.57
N HIS A 243 -17.55 -24.31 30.67
CA HIS A 243 -17.41 -23.15 29.79
C HIS A 243 -18.71 -22.86 29.02
N HIS A 244 -19.10 -21.59 29.00
CA HIS A 244 -20.40 -21.19 28.46
C HIS A 244 -20.39 -21.21 26.93
N LYS A 245 -21.38 -21.86 26.32
CA LYS A 245 -21.42 -22.11 24.86
C LYS A 245 -21.51 -20.85 24.00
N SER A 246 -22.05 -19.75 24.53
CA SER A 246 -22.11 -18.47 23.82
C SER A 246 -20.81 -17.65 23.89
N LYS A 247 -19.82 -18.08 24.70
CA LYS A 247 -18.54 -17.38 24.82
C LYS A 247 -17.51 -18.03 23.89
N PRO A 248 -16.78 -17.24 23.09
CA PRO A 248 -15.70 -17.78 22.27
C PRO A 248 -14.63 -18.39 23.20
N ILE A 249 -14.11 -19.54 22.79
CA ILE A 249 -12.99 -20.22 23.44
C ILE A 249 -11.70 -19.48 23.15
N ILE A 250 -11.52 -19.10 21.88
CA ILE A 250 -10.36 -18.38 21.38
C ILE A 250 -10.74 -17.56 20.15
N VAL A 251 -10.07 -16.43 19.98
CA VAL A 251 -10.09 -15.60 18.77
C VAL A 251 -8.78 -15.87 18.04
N LEU A 252 -8.88 -16.35 16.80
CA LEU A 252 -7.70 -16.62 15.97
C LEU A 252 -7.25 -15.32 15.29
N SER A 253 -5.95 -15.09 15.23
CA SER A 253 -5.38 -13.96 14.50
C SER A 253 -4.77 -14.46 13.21
N VAL A 254 -5.38 -14.09 12.09
CA VAL A 254 -4.94 -14.42 10.74
C VAL A 254 -4.99 -13.16 9.90
N THR A 255 -3.97 -12.95 9.08
CA THR A 255 -3.84 -11.81 8.17
C THR A 255 -3.55 -12.30 6.77
N ASP A 256 -4.00 -11.54 5.79
CA ASP A 256 -3.70 -11.73 4.38
C ASP A 256 -3.32 -10.36 3.82
N ALA A 257 -2.25 -10.29 3.01
CA ALA A 257 -1.71 -9.03 2.53
C ALA A 257 -2.40 -8.54 1.26
N ASP A 258 -3.07 -9.44 0.54
CA ASP A 258 -3.72 -9.16 -0.73
C ASP A 258 -4.96 -8.27 -0.54
N ALA A 259 -5.40 -7.62 -1.61
CA ALA A 259 -6.52 -6.69 -1.59
C ALA A 259 -7.87 -7.35 -1.95
N GLY A 260 -8.96 -6.77 -1.45
CA GLY A 260 -10.31 -7.16 -1.86
C GLY A 260 -10.68 -8.60 -1.52
N GLU A 261 -11.13 -9.37 -2.51
CA GLU A 261 -11.49 -10.78 -2.31
C GLU A 261 -10.25 -11.69 -2.18
N ASN A 262 -9.10 -11.31 -2.76
CA ASN A 262 -7.85 -12.05 -2.60
C ASN A 262 -7.38 -12.01 -1.13
N GLY A 263 -7.53 -10.89 -0.42
CA GLY A 263 -7.24 -10.84 1.03
C GLY A 263 -8.34 -11.37 1.96
N LYS A 264 -9.47 -11.87 1.42
CA LYS A 264 -10.66 -12.16 2.23
C LYS A 264 -10.65 -13.57 2.79
N ILE A 265 -10.33 -13.65 4.08
CA ILE A 265 -10.17 -14.92 4.78
C ILE A 265 -11.52 -15.56 5.16
N THR A 266 -11.61 -16.87 4.94
CA THR A 266 -12.67 -17.74 5.45
C THR A 266 -12.09 -18.93 6.23
N PHE A 267 -12.74 -19.28 7.33
CA PHE A 267 -12.24 -20.28 8.27
C PHE A 267 -12.98 -21.62 8.17
N HIS A 268 -12.23 -22.71 8.16
CA HIS A 268 -12.74 -24.08 8.02
C HIS A 268 -12.03 -25.04 8.99
N PHE A 269 -12.73 -26.11 9.37
CA PHE A 269 -12.05 -27.25 9.98
C PHE A 269 -11.34 -28.03 8.89
N SER A 270 -10.02 -28.17 9.00
CA SER A 270 -9.23 -29.01 8.09
C SER A 270 -9.76 -30.46 8.10
N PRO A 271 -9.64 -31.20 6.98
CA PRO A 271 -9.96 -32.62 6.92
C PRO A 271 -9.23 -33.47 7.98
N LYS A 272 -8.07 -33.02 8.47
CA LYS A 272 -7.32 -33.69 9.55
C LYS A 272 -8.00 -33.60 10.92
N THR A 273 -8.92 -32.66 11.13
CA THR A 273 -9.67 -32.55 12.38
C THR A 273 -10.65 -33.71 12.50
N SER A 274 -10.55 -34.49 13.58
CA SER A 274 -11.42 -35.65 13.81
C SER A 274 -12.90 -35.27 13.85
N ASP A 275 -13.78 -36.15 13.36
CA ASP A 275 -15.23 -35.94 13.41
C ASP A 275 -15.74 -35.83 14.84
N LEU A 276 -15.09 -36.55 15.76
CA LEU A 276 -15.33 -36.40 17.18
C LEU A 276 -15.10 -34.95 17.59
N SER A 277 -13.91 -34.37 17.37
CA SER A 277 -13.62 -32.95 17.66
C SER A 277 -14.63 -32.00 17.00
N LYS A 278 -14.98 -32.20 15.72
CA LYS A 278 -16.00 -31.39 15.01
C LYS A 278 -17.38 -31.45 15.66
N SER A 279 -17.71 -32.50 16.41
CA SER A 279 -18.97 -32.58 17.17
C SER A 279 -18.95 -31.77 18.49
N TYR A 280 -17.78 -31.50 19.07
CA TYR A 280 -17.63 -30.70 20.30
C TYR A 280 -17.52 -29.20 20.02
N PHE A 281 -16.99 -28.80 18.86
CA PHE A 281 -16.66 -27.41 18.57
C PHE A 281 -17.32 -26.89 17.31
N GLN A 282 -17.68 -25.61 17.33
CA GLN A 282 -18.18 -24.88 16.17
C GLN A 282 -17.19 -23.77 15.82
N LEU A 283 -16.92 -23.59 14.53
CA LEU A 283 -16.04 -22.56 14.01
C LEU A 283 -16.87 -21.56 13.23
N ASN A 284 -16.78 -20.28 13.60
CA ASN A 284 -17.38 -19.23 12.81
C ASN A 284 -16.52 -18.96 11.57
N LYS A 285 -17.12 -19.09 10.39
CA LYS A 285 -16.42 -19.00 9.10
C LYS A 285 -15.87 -17.62 8.77
N THR A 286 -16.42 -16.54 9.34
CA THR A 286 -16.05 -15.17 8.96
C THR A 286 -15.07 -14.51 9.93
N ASN A 287 -15.13 -14.86 11.22
CA ASN A 287 -14.25 -14.25 12.23
C ASN A 287 -13.31 -15.25 12.93
N GLY A 288 -13.36 -16.53 12.57
CA GLY A 288 -12.47 -17.55 13.11
C GLY A 288 -12.70 -17.91 14.58
N ASN A 289 -13.75 -17.38 15.22
CA ASN A 289 -14.04 -17.67 16.62
C ASN A 289 -14.50 -19.12 16.78
N ILE A 290 -13.91 -19.80 17.76
CA ILE A 290 -14.26 -21.19 18.10
C ILE A 290 -15.17 -21.18 19.32
N PHE A 291 -16.28 -21.92 19.24
CA PHE A 291 -17.28 -22.06 20.30
C PHE A 291 -17.50 -23.53 20.66
N LEU A 292 -18.07 -23.78 21.83
CA LEU A 292 -18.58 -25.11 22.17
C LEU A 292 -19.91 -25.38 21.45
N SER A 293 -20.09 -26.62 21.00
CA SER A 293 -21.33 -27.06 20.37
C SER A 293 -22.49 -27.17 21.36
N LYS A 294 -23.72 -26.97 20.86
CA LYS A 294 -24.94 -26.79 21.66
C LYS A 294 -25.28 -27.99 22.56
N TYR A 295 -24.86 -29.21 22.23
CA TYR A 295 -25.32 -30.45 22.89
C TYR A 295 -24.25 -31.20 23.68
N THR A 296 -23.07 -30.61 23.88
CA THR A 296 -21.90 -31.41 24.22
C THR A 296 -21.41 -31.20 25.65
N SER A 297 -21.09 -32.29 26.35
CA SER A 297 -20.39 -32.29 27.64
C SER A 297 -18.92 -32.71 27.45
N LEU A 298 -17.99 -31.92 27.99
CA LEU A 298 -16.55 -32.11 27.80
C LEU A 298 -15.95 -33.20 28.72
N SER A 299 -16.76 -34.10 29.27
CA SER A 299 -16.37 -34.99 30.38
C SER A 299 -15.54 -36.22 29.98
N LYS A 300 -15.33 -36.46 28.67
CA LYS A 300 -14.72 -37.71 28.17
C LYS A 300 -13.23 -37.62 27.84
N LYS A 301 -12.68 -36.43 27.56
CA LYS A 301 -11.29 -36.25 27.12
C LYS A 301 -10.70 -34.96 27.69
N LYS A 302 -9.43 -35.01 28.13
CA LYS A 302 -8.73 -33.86 28.73
C LYS A 302 -8.21 -32.84 27.72
N THR A 303 -7.93 -33.25 26.49
CA THR A 303 -7.40 -32.36 25.44
C THR A 303 -8.02 -32.70 24.09
N TYR A 304 -8.44 -31.65 23.37
CA TYR A 304 -8.95 -31.71 22.02
C TYR A 304 -8.02 -30.96 21.08
N GLU A 305 -7.70 -31.58 19.95
CA GLU A 305 -6.87 -30.98 18.91
C GLU A 305 -7.78 -30.63 17.72
N LEU A 306 -7.67 -29.37 17.27
CA LEU A 306 -8.39 -28.82 16.14
C LEU A 306 -7.38 -28.28 15.14
N PHE A 307 -7.45 -28.73 13.89
CA PHE A 307 -6.68 -28.17 12.78
C PHE A 307 -7.58 -27.18 12.05
N ILE A 308 -7.28 -25.89 12.19
CA ILE A 308 -8.06 -24.80 11.60
C ILE A 308 -7.36 -24.36 10.32
N GLU A 309 -8.11 -24.35 9.23
CA GLU A 309 -7.67 -23.89 7.92
C GLU A 309 -8.24 -22.49 7.67
N ALA A 310 -7.38 -21.54 7.37
CA ALA A 310 -7.75 -20.24 6.83
C ALA A 310 -7.54 -20.30 5.32
N ARG A 311 -8.52 -19.86 4.54
CA ARG A 311 -8.50 -19.86 3.07
C ARG A 311 -8.94 -18.50 2.56
N ASP A 312 -8.19 -17.94 1.63
CA ASP A 312 -8.53 -16.70 0.97
C ASP A 312 -9.66 -16.86 -0.08
N GLY A 313 -10.07 -15.75 -0.68
CA GLY A 313 -11.05 -15.71 -1.77
C GLY A 313 -10.44 -15.71 -3.16
N GLY A 314 -9.12 -15.90 -3.29
CA GLY A 314 -8.38 -15.85 -4.54
C GLY A 314 -8.76 -16.96 -5.53
N SER A 315 -8.27 -16.82 -6.76
CA SER A 315 -8.45 -17.83 -7.83
C SER A 315 -7.14 -18.09 -8.59
N PRO A 316 -6.41 -19.19 -8.28
CA PRO A 316 -6.73 -20.20 -7.27
C PRO A 316 -6.59 -19.65 -5.85
N PRO A 317 -7.36 -20.16 -4.88
CA PRO A 317 -7.24 -19.69 -3.51
C PRO A 317 -6.06 -20.35 -2.80
N PHE A 318 -5.40 -19.60 -1.91
CA PHE A 318 -4.42 -20.14 -0.99
C PHE A 318 -5.01 -20.38 0.40
N SER A 319 -4.27 -21.18 1.16
CA SER A 319 -4.69 -21.60 2.49
C SER A 319 -3.50 -21.87 3.39
N SER A 320 -3.69 -21.64 4.69
CA SER A 320 -2.77 -22.06 5.74
C SER A 320 -3.52 -22.79 6.85
N ILE A 321 -2.77 -23.53 7.68
CA ILE A 321 -3.34 -24.33 8.77
C ILE A 321 -2.61 -24.03 10.07
N ALA A 322 -3.35 -23.84 11.15
CA ALA A 322 -2.83 -23.79 12.52
C ALA A 322 -3.51 -24.84 13.42
N THR A 323 -2.79 -25.28 14.44
CA THR A 323 -3.29 -26.22 15.44
C THR A 323 -3.82 -25.46 16.65
N VAL A 324 -5.01 -25.81 17.12
CA VAL A 324 -5.59 -25.32 18.38
C VAL A 324 -5.74 -26.50 19.34
N LEU A 325 -5.02 -26.44 20.45
CA LEU A 325 -5.14 -27.38 21.56
C LEU A 325 -6.05 -26.80 22.63
N VAL A 326 -7.19 -27.45 22.85
CA VAL A 326 -8.17 -27.09 23.86
C VAL A 326 -8.06 -28.08 25.03
N ASN A 327 -7.53 -27.61 26.15
CA ASN A 327 -7.43 -28.40 27.39
C ASN A 327 -8.64 -28.16 28.28
N VAL A 328 -9.25 -29.23 28.78
CA VAL A 328 -10.40 -29.18 29.68
C VAL A 328 -9.91 -29.37 31.10
N ILE A 329 -10.04 -28.32 31.91
CA ILE A 329 -9.73 -28.35 33.35
C ILE A 329 -11.01 -28.57 34.16
N ASN A 330 -10.96 -29.51 35.11
CA ASN A 330 -12.02 -29.70 36.10
C ASN A 330 -11.66 -28.87 37.33
N GLN A 331 -12.52 -27.93 37.72
CA GLN A 331 -12.39 -27.24 39.01
C GLN A 331 -13.69 -27.44 39.79
N HIS A 332 -13.68 -28.43 40.68
CA HIS A 332 -14.09 -28.12 42.06
C HIS A 332 -12.79 -27.80 42.78
N ASN A 333 -12.68 -26.60 43.35
CA ASN A 333 -11.61 -26.31 44.30
C ASN A 333 -11.91 -27.12 45.57
N ASN A 334 -10.98 -27.91 46.07
CA ASN A 334 -11.10 -28.68 47.30
C ASN A 334 -10.27 -28.00 48.38
N PRO A 335 -10.75 -27.93 49.63
CA PRO A 335 -9.95 -27.34 50.71
C PRO A 335 -8.73 -28.21 51.03
N PRO A 336 -7.60 -27.61 51.45
CA PRO A 336 -6.41 -28.37 51.81
C PRO A 336 -6.65 -29.25 53.05
N SER A 337 -6.05 -30.43 53.12
CA SER A 337 -6.07 -31.30 54.30
C SER A 337 -4.78 -31.14 55.09
N ILE A 338 -4.90 -30.94 56.42
CA ILE A 338 -3.77 -30.72 57.32
C ILE A 338 -3.55 -31.99 58.15
N ASP A 339 -2.34 -32.52 58.11
CA ASP A 339 -1.89 -33.56 59.01
C ASP A 339 -0.76 -33.09 59.94
N ILE A 340 -0.76 -33.57 61.18
CA ILE A 340 0.17 -33.12 62.22
C ILE A 340 0.70 -34.35 62.95
N ASP A 341 2.01 -34.59 62.81
CA ASP A 341 2.73 -35.66 63.50
C ASP A 341 3.55 -35.08 64.66
N TYR A 342 3.32 -35.60 65.85
CA TYR A 342 3.97 -35.14 67.08
C TYR A 342 5.24 -35.95 67.38
N VAL A 343 6.29 -35.28 67.86
CA VAL A 343 7.54 -35.98 68.25
C VAL A 343 7.33 -36.84 69.50
N ASN A 344 6.68 -36.27 70.51
CA ASN A 344 6.28 -36.94 71.74
C ASN A 344 4.80 -36.63 71.97
N ALA A 345 3.98 -37.65 72.16
CA ALA A 345 2.54 -37.48 72.27
C ALA A 345 1.96 -38.33 73.42
N ILE A 346 0.95 -37.80 74.10
CA ILE A 346 0.16 -38.56 75.08
C ILE A 346 -0.89 -39.42 74.35
N ASN A 347 -1.42 -38.90 73.25
CA ASN A 347 -2.38 -39.55 72.36
C ASN A 347 -2.20 -38.98 70.95
N ASP A 348 -2.92 -39.52 69.96
CA ASP A 348 -2.83 -39.15 68.54
C ASP A 348 -3.08 -37.67 68.24
N ASN A 349 -3.48 -36.86 69.22
CA ASN A 349 -3.88 -35.47 69.05
C ASN A 349 -3.17 -34.46 69.97
N THR A 350 -2.32 -34.90 70.90
CA THR A 350 -1.74 -34.01 71.93
C THR A 350 -0.25 -34.27 72.11
N ALA A 351 0.57 -33.27 71.83
CA ALA A 351 2.01 -33.28 72.07
C ALA A 351 2.33 -33.12 73.56
N THR A 352 3.45 -33.69 74.00
CA THR A 352 4.07 -33.39 75.30
C THR A 352 5.42 -32.73 75.14
N ILE A 353 5.59 -31.61 75.85
CA ILE A 353 6.87 -30.91 75.97
C ILE A 353 7.20 -30.68 77.44
N SER A 354 8.47 -30.73 77.78
CA SER A 354 8.96 -30.38 79.11
C SER A 354 9.12 -28.86 79.24
N GLU A 355 8.89 -28.26 80.41
CA GLU A 355 9.04 -26.80 80.54
C GLU A 355 10.49 -26.30 80.39
N ASN A 356 11.48 -27.13 80.73
CA ASN A 356 12.89 -26.85 80.46
C ASN A 356 13.30 -27.01 78.98
N ILE A 357 12.35 -27.25 78.07
CA ILE A 357 12.62 -27.41 76.65
C ILE A 357 13.24 -26.12 76.08
N LYS A 358 14.38 -26.25 75.40
CA LYS A 358 15.11 -25.10 74.85
C LYS A 358 14.29 -24.42 73.75
N VAL A 359 14.30 -23.09 73.74
CA VAL A 359 13.77 -22.30 72.61
C VAL A 359 14.47 -22.73 71.32
N GLY A 360 13.70 -22.91 70.25
CA GLY A 360 14.14 -23.47 68.97
C GLY A 360 13.94 -24.98 68.82
N SER A 361 13.57 -25.69 69.91
CA SER A 361 13.29 -27.13 69.85
C SER A 361 12.13 -27.46 68.91
N PHE A 362 12.27 -28.57 68.19
CA PHE A 362 11.26 -29.11 67.28
C PHE A 362 10.18 -29.88 68.06
N ILE A 363 8.90 -29.63 67.73
CA ILE A 363 7.75 -30.13 68.49
C ILE A 363 6.88 -31.05 67.64
N ALA A 364 6.53 -30.62 66.44
CA ALA A 364 5.63 -31.36 65.56
C ALA A 364 5.94 -31.07 64.08
N TYR A 365 5.74 -32.08 63.24
CA TYR A 365 5.77 -32.00 61.79
C TYR A 365 4.36 -31.76 61.27
N VAL A 366 4.21 -30.91 60.25
CA VAL A 366 2.91 -30.61 59.63
C VAL A 366 3.03 -30.87 58.13
N MET A 367 2.20 -31.78 57.64
CA MET A 367 2.06 -32.08 56.21
C MET A 367 0.73 -31.58 55.70
N VAL A 368 0.73 -30.97 54.52
CA VAL A 368 -0.49 -30.42 53.92
C VAL A 368 -0.69 -31.05 52.56
N THR A 369 -1.87 -31.57 52.31
CA THR A 369 -2.22 -32.16 51.01
C THR A 369 -3.36 -31.37 50.40
N ASP A 370 -3.29 -31.20 49.09
CA ASP A 370 -4.37 -30.58 48.33
C ASP A 370 -4.47 -31.33 47.01
N ASN A 371 -5.67 -31.82 46.71
CA ASN A 371 -5.94 -32.72 45.59
C ASN A 371 -6.17 -31.98 44.27
N ASP A 372 -6.03 -30.65 44.27
CA ASP A 372 -6.21 -29.82 43.09
C ASP A 372 -4.94 -29.62 42.26
N VAL A 373 -5.13 -29.18 41.01
CA VAL A 373 -4.05 -29.00 40.02
C VAL A 373 -3.73 -27.51 39.84
N GLY A 374 -2.43 -27.19 39.71
CA GLY A 374 -1.96 -25.83 39.45
C GLY A 374 -2.08 -24.94 40.70
N GLN A 375 -2.48 -23.68 40.53
CA GLN A 375 -2.59 -22.72 41.64
C GLN A 375 -3.62 -23.14 42.70
N ASN A 376 -4.66 -23.88 42.31
CA ASN A 376 -5.66 -24.40 43.25
C ASN A 376 -5.06 -25.41 44.25
N GLY A 377 -4.03 -26.15 43.87
CA GLY A 377 -3.36 -27.10 44.76
C GLY A 377 -2.16 -26.50 45.52
N GLU A 378 -1.89 -25.20 45.36
CA GLU A 378 -0.78 -24.52 46.02
C GLU A 378 -1.25 -23.90 47.34
N VAL A 379 -0.58 -24.25 48.45
CA VAL A 379 -1.06 -23.94 49.81
C VAL A 379 -0.09 -23.07 50.58
N SER A 380 -0.63 -22.21 51.44
CA SER A 380 0.11 -21.38 52.39
C SER A 380 -0.45 -21.54 53.79
N CYS A 381 0.41 -21.82 54.77
CA CYS A 381 0.02 -22.10 56.15
C CYS A 381 0.66 -21.14 57.14
N ASP A 382 -0.08 -20.83 58.20
CA ASP A 382 0.33 -19.91 59.25
C ASP A 382 -0.23 -20.33 60.62
N ILE A 383 0.48 -19.93 61.67
CA ILE A 383 0.05 -20.05 63.08
C ILE A 383 0.14 -18.66 63.72
N LYS A 384 -0.99 -18.18 64.26
CA LYS A 384 -1.04 -16.94 65.03
C LYS A 384 -0.85 -17.22 66.51
N HIS A 385 0.40 -17.43 66.93
CA HIS A 385 0.77 -17.62 68.33
C HIS A 385 2.16 -17.07 68.62
N ASP A 386 2.40 -16.61 69.84
CA ASP A 386 3.65 -15.96 70.25
C ASP A 386 4.72 -16.96 70.70
N THR A 387 4.30 -18.00 71.41
CA THR A 387 5.19 -19.02 72.02
C THR A 387 5.64 -20.09 71.04
N PHE A 388 4.91 -20.31 69.94
CA PHE A 388 5.18 -21.36 68.97
C PHE A 388 5.18 -20.77 67.57
N LYS A 389 6.07 -21.27 66.71
CA LYS A 389 6.26 -20.75 65.36
C LYS A 389 6.23 -21.88 64.34
N LEU A 390 5.51 -21.66 63.24
CA LEU A 390 5.54 -22.52 62.06
C LEU A 390 6.69 -22.10 61.14
N GLN A 391 7.52 -23.05 60.71
CA GLN A 391 8.58 -22.84 59.73
C GLN A 391 8.40 -23.79 58.56
N SER A 392 8.39 -23.27 57.33
CA SER A 392 8.35 -24.09 56.11
C SER A 392 9.64 -24.91 55.97
N MET A 393 9.50 -26.17 55.59
CA MET A 393 10.59 -27.11 55.31
C MET A 393 10.69 -27.48 53.83
N GLY A 394 9.66 -27.16 53.03
CA GLY A 394 9.56 -27.53 51.62
C GLY A 394 8.18 -27.20 51.07
N SER A 395 7.85 -27.74 49.90
CA SER A 395 6.49 -27.61 49.35
C SER A 395 5.50 -28.42 50.19
N LYS A 396 4.57 -27.74 50.86
CA LYS A 396 3.50 -28.33 51.68
C LYS A 396 3.95 -29.07 52.95
N GLU A 397 5.19 -28.86 53.39
CA GLU A 397 5.75 -29.45 54.60
C GLU A 397 6.28 -28.35 55.54
N TYR A 398 5.98 -28.47 56.83
CA TYR A 398 6.33 -27.48 57.84
C TYR A 398 6.75 -28.16 59.15
N LYS A 399 7.52 -27.43 59.96
CA LYS A 399 7.82 -27.78 61.35
C LYS A 399 7.30 -26.73 62.31
N ILE A 400 6.81 -27.19 63.46
CA ILE A 400 6.47 -26.34 64.59
C ILE A 400 7.63 -26.39 65.58
N ILE A 401 8.07 -25.19 65.98
CA ILE A 401 9.16 -25.02 66.95
C ILE A 401 8.73 -24.15 68.12
N LEU A 402 9.42 -24.31 69.25
CA LEU A 402 9.30 -23.40 70.39
C LEU A 402 9.96 -22.06 70.07
N ASN A 403 9.24 -20.95 70.26
CA ASN A 403 9.70 -19.59 70.00
C ASN A 403 9.95 -18.78 71.28
N LYS A 404 9.23 -19.06 72.36
CA LYS A 404 9.43 -18.47 73.70
C LYS A 404 9.48 -19.58 74.75
N PRO A 405 10.18 -19.40 75.88
CA PRO A 405 10.16 -20.38 76.96
C PRO A 405 8.72 -20.62 77.44
N VAL A 406 8.47 -21.82 77.92
CA VAL A 406 7.20 -22.26 78.50
C VAL A 406 7.41 -22.52 79.99
N ASP A 407 6.35 -22.37 80.76
CA ASP A 407 6.33 -22.49 82.21
C ASP A 407 4.99 -23.14 82.57
N ARG A 408 5.02 -24.31 83.21
CA ARG A 408 3.80 -25.10 83.43
C ARG A 408 2.84 -24.37 84.38
N GLU A 409 3.37 -23.71 85.40
CA GLU A 409 2.61 -23.01 86.44
C GLU A 409 1.88 -21.79 85.87
N THR A 410 2.47 -21.14 84.87
CA THR A 410 1.80 -20.09 84.09
C THR A 410 0.77 -20.65 83.12
N GLN A 411 1.13 -21.66 82.31
CA GLN A 411 0.24 -22.26 81.34
C GLN A 411 0.64 -23.71 80.99
N GLY A 412 0.01 -24.67 81.64
CA GLY A 412 0.26 -26.10 81.42
C GLY A 412 -0.29 -26.69 80.12
N HIS A 413 -1.10 -25.96 79.35
CA HIS A 413 -1.71 -26.46 78.11
C HIS A 413 -1.94 -25.38 77.05
N TYR A 414 -1.67 -25.71 75.78
CA TYR A 414 -1.81 -24.83 74.64
C TYR A 414 -2.67 -25.48 73.55
N ASN A 415 -3.62 -24.70 73.00
CA ASN A 415 -4.44 -25.08 71.85
C ASN A 415 -4.29 -24.03 70.76
N ILE A 416 -3.64 -24.40 69.66
CA ILE A 416 -3.13 -23.44 68.67
C ILE A 416 -3.71 -23.80 67.29
N PRO A 417 -4.48 -22.90 66.65
CA PRO A 417 -5.03 -23.19 65.33
C PRO A 417 -3.96 -23.05 64.24
N VAL A 418 -3.67 -24.16 63.56
CA VAL A 418 -2.87 -24.19 62.33
C VAL A 418 -3.80 -23.94 61.15
N SER A 419 -3.59 -22.86 60.41
CA SER A 419 -4.46 -22.41 59.32
C SER A 419 -3.74 -22.52 57.98
N CYS A 420 -4.27 -23.30 57.04
CA CYS A 420 -3.76 -23.43 55.68
C CYS A 420 -4.80 -22.97 54.66
N GLN A 421 -4.38 -22.17 53.68
CA GLN A 421 -5.23 -21.62 52.62
C GLN A 421 -4.61 -21.92 51.24
N ASP A 422 -5.43 -22.38 50.30
CA ASP A 422 -5.02 -22.56 48.91
C ASP A 422 -4.98 -21.24 48.14
N LYS A 423 -4.34 -21.23 46.96
CA LYS A 423 -4.29 -20.08 46.04
C LYS A 423 -5.35 -20.14 44.94
N GLY A 424 -6.41 -20.92 45.13
CA GLY A 424 -7.54 -21.02 44.22
C GLY A 424 -8.40 -19.76 44.18
N LEU A 425 -9.34 -19.71 43.22
CA LEU A 425 -10.33 -18.64 43.08
C LEU A 425 -11.75 -19.25 43.03
N PRO A 426 -12.56 -19.16 44.11
CA PRO A 426 -12.25 -18.55 45.40
C PRO A 426 -11.25 -19.40 46.22
N PRO A 427 -10.43 -18.77 47.08
CA PRO A 427 -9.46 -19.52 47.89
C PRO A 427 -10.18 -20.23 49.04
N LEU A 428 -9.88 -21.50 49.27
CA LEU A 428 -10.44 -22.28 50.37
C LEU A 428 -9.41 -22.48 51.49
N LYS A 429 -9.91 -22.62 52.73
CA LYS A 429 -9.09 -22.66 53.94
C LYS A 429 -9.51 -23.80 54.85
N SER A 430 -8.51 -24.44 55.45
CA SER A 430 -8.66 -25.45 56.49
C SER A 430 -7.92 -25.04 57.77
N VAL A 431 -8.44 -25.50 58.90
CA VAL A 431 -7.86 -25.24 60.23
C VAL A 431 -7.81 -26.53 61.03
N LYS A 432 -6.65 -26.86 61.60
CA LYS A 432 -6.46 -27.99 62.53
C LYS A 432 -5.82 -27.48 63.82
N THR A 433 -6.36 -27.89 64.96
CA THR A 433 -5.85 -27.45 66.28
C THR A 433 -4.68 -28.32 66.70
N LEU A 434 -3.54 -27.68 66.94
CA LEU A 434 -2.37 -28.25 67.60
C LEU A 434 -2.58 -28.18 69.12
N SER A 435 -2.57 -29.32 69.79
CA SER A 435 -2.71 -29.38 71.25
C SER A 435 -1.37 -29.79 71.89
N ILE A 436 -0.91 -29.04 72.89
CA ILE A 436 0.38 -29.28 73.56
C ILE A 436 0.18 -29.21 75.07
N GLN A 437 0.63 -30.24 75.79
CA GLN A 437 0.70 -30.27 77.24
C GLN A 437 2.14 -30.08 77.72
N VAL A 438 2.33 -29.19 78.69
CA VAL A 438 3.62 -28.96 79.35
C VAL A 438 3.74 -29.88 80.56
N THR A 439 4.83 -30.64 80.62
CA THR A 439 5.14 -31.51 81.76
C THR A 439 6.00 -30.80 82.78
N ASP A 440 5.70 -31.10 84.04
CA ASP A 440 6.32 -30.55 85.25
C ASP A 440 7.77 -30.98 85.40
N ILE A 441 8.60 -30.06 85.85
CA ILE A 441 9.92 -30.29 86.43
C ILE A 441 9.90 -29.65 87.81
N ASN A 442 10.42 -30.37 88.80
CA ASN A 442 10.57 -29.81 90.13
C ASN A 442 11.74 -28.81 90.14
N ASP A 443 11.45 -27.56 89.79
CA ASP A 443 12.38 -26.43 89.63
C ASP A 443 12.43 -25.45 90.82
#